data_AF-A0A843L5N0-F1
#
_entry.id   AF-A0A843L5N0-F1
#
_cell.length_a   1.000
_cell.length_b   1.000
_cell.length_c   1.000
_cell.angle_alpha   90.00
_cell.angle_beta   90.00
_cell.angle_gamma   90.00
#
_symmetry.space_group_name_H-M   'P 1'
#
loop_
_entity.id
_entity.type
_entity.pdbx_description
1 polymer ?
#
loop_
_entity_poly.entity_id
_entity_poly.type
_entity_poly.pdbx_seq_one_letter_code
_entity_poly.pdbx_strand_id
1 'polypeptide(L)'
;PGRFDRLVYIGEPGREDREKILSIHTRYMPIEGSTMDELVEMTGGFSESDLEDLVLAIGANRQVSLDEIREHLAAITPDDKGGLRPYLRRKKIVEIFSREKITLDDPVRSHLVRRVAAETEGFVGSDLEALAREAAMLAMREGAAVVSQTHFDRARERVHATMNERVREYYQKIQHHFKGGLPKETQPLEYQ
;
A
#
# COMPACT_ATOMS: atom_id res chain seq x y z
N PRO A 1 -18.05 -29.50 -26.32
CA PRO A 1 -18.74 -29.00 -25.10
C PRO A 1 -17.70 -28.64 -24.02
N GLY A 2 -17.81 -27.42 -23.47
CA GLY A 2 -16.76 -26.71 -22.73
C GLY A 2 -16.47 -27.23 -21.32
N ARG A 3 -15.21 -27.03 -20.88
CA ARG A 3 -14.69 -27.37 -19.53
C ARG A 3 -14.67 -26.19 -18.56
N PHE A 4 -15.29 -25.07 -18.92
CA PHE A 4 -15.37 -23.89 -18.07
C PHE A 4 -16.83 -23.66 -17.68
N ASP A 5 -17.12 -23.88 -16.40
CA ASP A 5 -18.48 -23.78 -15.85
C ASP A 5 -18.90 -22.33 -15.57
N ARG A 6 -17.93 -21.41 -15.39
CA ARG A 6 -18.16 -19.98 -15.20
C ARG A 6 -17.00 -19.17 -15.75
N LEU A 7 -17.31 -18.05 -16.40
CA LEU A 7 -16.33 -17.05 -16.79
C LEU A 7 -16.56 -15.82 -15.92
N VAL A 8 -15.50 -15.33 -15.28
CA VAL A 8 -15.52 -14.13 -14.44
C VAL A 8 -14.54 -13.15 -15.05
N TYR A 9 -15.03 -11.97 -15.44
CA TYR A 9 -14.17 -10.88 -15.88
C TYR A 9 -13.63 -10.12 -14.66
N ILE A 10 -12.31 -9.93 -14.64
CA ILE A 10 -11.64 -9.10 -13.65
C ILE A 10 -11.04 -7.93 -14.43
N GLY A 11 -11.65 -6.75 -14.27
CA GLY A 11 -11.20 -5.53 -14.93
C GLY A 11 -9.97 -4.91 -14.29
N GLU A 12 -9.50 -3.82 -14.88
CA GLU A 12 -8.50 -2.96 -14.28
C GLU A 12 -9.02 -2.36 -12.95
N PRO A 13 -8.15 -2.19 -11.93
CA PRO A 13 -8.57 -1.64 -10.65
C PRO A 13 -9.06 -0.20 -10.79
N GLY A 14 -10.18 0.10 -10.15
CA GLY A 14 -10.66 1.48 -9.99
C GLY A 14 -9.71 2.30 -9.12
N ARG A 15 -9.90 3.63 -9.06
CA ARG A 15 -9.02 4.52 -8.28
C ARG A 15 -8.86 4.07 -6.83
N GLU A 16 -9.96 3.76 -6.14
CA GLU A 16 -9.92 3.30 -4.74
C GLU A 16 -9.19 1.97 -4.57
N ASP A 17 -9.30 1.07 -5.54
CA ASP A 17 -8.57 -0.20 -5.53
C ASP A 17 -7.07 0.02 -5.75
N ARG A 18 -6.69 0.96 -6.62
CA ARG A 18 -5.29 1.37 -6.79
C ARG A 18 -4.72 1.99 -5.52
N GLU A 19 -5.49 2.81 -4.81
CA GLU A 19 -5.09 3.36 -3.50
C GLU A 19 -4.80 2.22 -2.50
N LYS A 20 -5.68 1.20 -2.42
CA LYS A 20 -5.46 0.01 -1.57
C LYS A 20 -4.22 -0.77 -2.00
N ILE A 21 -4.05 -1.06 -3.28
CA ILE A 21 -2.87 -1.78 -3.80
C ILE A 21 -1.58 -1.02 -3.49
N LEU A 22 -1.54 0.28 -3.76
CA LEU A 22 -0.40 1.14 -3.46
C LEU A 22 -0.12 1.20 -1.96
N SER A 23 -1.15 1.25 -1.11
CA SER A 23 -0.98 1.21 0.34
C SER A 23 -0.27 -0.07 0.80
N ILE A 24 -0.55 -1.22 0.17
CA ILE A 24 0.11 -2.49 0.46
C ILE A 24 1.58 -2.43 0.03
N HIS A 25 1.86 -2.00 -1.20
CA HIS A 25 3.22 -1.98 -1.72
C HIS A 25 4.11 -0.90 -1.10
N THR A 26 3.51 0.13 -0.49
CA THR A 26 4.23 1.19 0.22
C THR A 26 4.36 0.97 1.72
N ARG A 27 3.75 -0.07 2.29
CA ARG A 27 3.66 -0.26 3.75
C ARG A 27 5.00 -0.32 4.49
N TYR A 28 6.03 -0.84 3.84
CA TYR A 28 7.38 -0.97 4.41
C TYR A 28 8.36 0.07 3.85
N MET A 29 7.92 0.96 2.97
CA MET A 29 8.79 1.97 2.38
C MET A 29 9.01 3.08 3.42
N PRO A 30 10.26 3.53 3.64
CA PRO A 30 10.51 4.79 4.31
C PRO A 30 10.06 5.91 3.37
N ILE A 31 8.99 6.62 3.72
CA ILE A 31 8.45 7.71 2.90
C ILE A 31 8.82 9.02 3.59
N GLU A 32 9.35 9.96 2.80
CA GLU A 32 9.77 11.27 3.28
C GLU A 32 8.62 11.99 4.00
N GLY A 33 8.86 12.43 5.23
CA GLY A 33 7.87 13.13 6.05
C GLY A 33 6.68 12.29 6.50
N SER A 34 6.72 10.97 6.31
CA SER A 34 5.63 10.11 6.77
C SER A 34 5.65 9.93 8.29
N THR A 35 4.46 9.86 8.90
CA THR A 35 4.34 9.61 10.35
C THR A 35 5.06 8.34 10.76
N MET A 36 5.03 7.31 9.91
CA MET A 36 5.74 6.05 10.16
C MET A 36 7.26 6.24 10.18
N ASP A 37 7.81 7.15 9.37
CA ASP A 37 9.24 7.47 9.37
C ASP A 37 9.67 8.15 10.67
N GLU A 38 8.93 9.17 11.11
CA GLU A 38 9.14 9.82 12.40
C GLU A 38 9.06 8.82 13.57
N LEU A 39 8.05 7.94 13.57
CA LEU A 39 7.90 6.92 14.60
C LEU A 39 9.11 5.97 14.68
N VAL A 40 9.67 5.59 13.53
CA VAL A 40 10.87 4.73 13.45
C VAL A 40 12.09 5.43 14.03
N GLU A 41 12.24 6.75 13.82
CA GLU A 41 13.33 7.54 14.40
C GLU A 41 13.17 7.69 15.92
N MET A 42 11.96 8.04 16.38
CA MET A 42 11.66 8.24 17.80
C MET A 42 11.85 6.97 18.63
N THR A 43 11.61 5.80 18.04
CA THR A 43 11.80 4.50 18.69
C THR A 43 13.19 3.89 18.42
N GLY A 44 14.17 4.71 18.02
CA GLY A 44 15.54 4.32 17.68
C GLY A 44 16.29 3.50 18.75
N GLY A 45 16.00 3.77 20.03
CA GLY A 45 16.57 3.04 21.17
C GLY A 45 15.80 1.79 21.59
N PHE A 46 14.59 1.57 21.05
CA PHE A 46 13.65 0.56 21.54
C PHE A 46 14.03 -0.83 21.01
N SER A 47 13.99 -1.81 21.91
CA SER A 47 14.07 -3.23 21.60
C SER A 47 12.75 -3.76 21.05
N GLU A 48 12.69 -5.03 20.65
CA GLU A 48 11.42 -5.65 20.26
C GLU A 48 10.40 -5.69 21.40
N SER A 49 10.85 -5.80 22.66
CA SER A 49 9.96 -5.81 23.82
C SER A 49 9.36 -4.42 24.04
N ASP A 50 10.20 -3.38 23.97
CA ASP A 50 9.75 -2.00 24.20
C ASP A 50 8.71 -1.58 23.15
N LEU A 51 8.84 -2.06 21.90
CA LEU A 51 7.85 -1.82 20.84
C LEU A 51 6.52 -2.55 21.10
N GLU A 52 6.57 -3.76 21.66
CA GLU A 52 5.37 -4.51 22.06
C GLU A 52 4.67 -3.80 23.23
N ASP A 53 5.43 -3.33 24.22
CA ASP A 53 4.93 -2.58 25.38
C ASP A 53 4.29 -1.25 24.96
N LEU A 54 4.88 -0.55 23.98
CA LEU A 54 4.30 0.66 23.38
C LEU A 54 2.93 0.39 22.76
N VAL A 55 2.82 -0.68 21.97
CA VAL A 55 1.56 -1.02 21.31
C VAL A 55 0.52 -1.50 22.32
N LEU A 56 0.94 -2.23 23.35
CA LEU A 56 0.08 -2.59 24.47
C LEU A 56 -0.49 -1.36 25.18
N ALA A 57 0.34 -0.33 25.39
CA ALA A 57 -0.09 0.93 26.00
C ALA A 57 -1.07 1.74 25.13
N ILE A 58 -0.89 1.74 23.80
CA ILE A 58 -1.79 2.39 22.83
C ILE A 58 -3.18 1.71 22.80
N GLY A 59 -3.19 0.38 22.89
CA GLY A 59 -4.40 -0.43 22.81
C GLY A 59 -4.82 -0.80 21.39
N ALA A 60 -5.47 -1.96 21.26
CA ALA A 60 -5.83 -2.58 19.97
C ALA A 60 -7.13 -2.03 19.34
N ASN A 61 -7.32 -2.29 18.05
CA ASN A 61 -8.53 -2.01 17.26
C ASN A 61 -8.91 -0.53 17.13
N ARG A 62 -7.93 0.36 16.95
CA ARG A 62 -8.19 1.81 16.86
C ARG A 62 -7.26 2.54 15.90
N GLN A 63 -7.64 3.77 15.58
CA GLN A 63 -6.75 4.73 14.94
C GLN A 63 -5.95 5.48 16.00
N VAL A 64 -4.70 5.81 15.71
CA VAL A 64 -3.78 6.53 16.60
C VAL A 64 -3.02 7.60 15.82
N SER A 65 -2.83 8.78 16.43
CA SER A 65 -2.02 9.88 15.87
C SER A 65 -0.59 9.84 16.40
N LEU A 66 0.33 10.57 15.77
CA LEU A 66 1.70 10.66 16.26
C LEU A 66 1.78 11.29 17.65
N ASP A 67 0.95 12.31 17.91
CA ASP A 67 0.95 13.01 19.21
C ASP A 67 0.48 12.10 20.34
N GLU A 68 -0.52 11.24 20.10
CA GLU A 68 -0.92 10.22 21.08
C GLU A 68 0.20 9.19 21.31
N ILE A 69 0.91 8.76 20.26
CA ILE A 69 2.06 7.88 20.41
C ILE A 69 3.16 8.55 21.25
N ARG A 70 3.40 9.85 21.07
CA ARG A 70 4.39 10.61 21.86
C ARG A 70 4.07 10.60 23.35
N GLU A 71 2.79 10.71 23.71
CA GLU A 71 2.34 10.63 25.10
C GLU A 71 2.65 9.25 25.71
N HIS A 72 2.39 8.17 24.98
CA HIS A 72 2.72 6.82 25.43
C HIS A 72 4.23 6.56 25.50
N LEU A 73 5.00 7.07 24.53
CA LEU A 73 6.46 6.93 24.51
C LEU A 73 7.12 7.57 25.73
N ALA A 74 6.61 8.70 26.21
CA ALA A 74 7.16 9.39 27.40
C ALA A 74 7.04 8.57 28.69
N ALA A 75 6.12 7.60 28.74
CA ALA A 75 5.93 6.71 29.88
C ALA A 75 6.82 5.46 29.85
N ILE A 76 7.48 5.18 28.72
CA ILE A 76 8.24 3.94 28.51
C ILE A 76 9.73 4.22 28.66
N THR A 77 10.39 3.43 29.51
CA THR A 77 11.85 3.45 29.63
C THR A 77 12.41 2.30 28.78
N PRO A 78 13.22 2.58 27.74
CA PRO A 78 13.80 1.52 26.91
C PRO A 78 14.68 0.57 27.71
N ASP A 79 14.67 -0.72 27.35
CA ASP A 79 15.56 -1.71 27.94
C ASP A 79 17.01 -1.60 27.40
N ASP A 80 17.93 -2.35 28.01
CA ASP A 80 19.36 -2.35 27.68
C ASP A 80 19.73 -3.32 26.54
N LYS A 81 18.76 -3.98 25.91
CA LYS A 81 19.02 -5.00 24.87
C LYS A 81 19.40 -4.39 23.52
N GLY A 82 19.29 -3.07 23.40
CA GLY A 82 19.71 -2.30 22.23
C GLY A 82 18.65 -2.24 21.12
N GLY A 83 18.74 -1.18 20.32
CA GLY A 83 17.77 -0.88 19.28
C GLY A 83 17.92 -1.72 18.01
N LEU A 84 16.80 -1.95 17.32
CA LEU A 84 16.75 -2.55 15.99
C LEU A 84 17.35 -1.63 14.90
N ARG A 85 17.78 -2.23 13.78
CA ARG A 85 18.08 -1.46 12.55
C ARG A 85 16.80 -0.79 12.03
N PRO A 86 16.84 0.41 11.40
CA PRO A 86 15.65 1.14 10.99
C PRO A 86 14.66 0.34 10.14
N TYR A 87 15.14 -0.45 9.18
CA TYR A 87 14.31 -1.33 8.36
C TYR A 87 13.59 -2.41 9.19
N LEU A 88 14.32 -3.08 10.09
CA LEU A 88 13.76 -4.13 10.95
C LEU A 88 12.75 -3.55 11.93
N ARG A 89 13.03 -2.36 12.48
CA ARG A 89 12.11 -1.61 13.32
C ARG A 89 10.82 -1.28 12.60
N ARG A 90 10.90 -0.66 11.41
CA ARG A 90 9.72 -0.34 10.59
C ARG A 90 8.90 -1.59 10.31
N LYS A 91 9.55 -2.67 9.90
CA LYS A 91 8.89 -3.95 9.64
C LYS A 91 8.16 -4.46 10.90
N LYS A 92 8.84 -4.46 12.05
CA LYS A 92 8.27 -4.89 13.33
C LYS A 92 7.06 -4.04 13.73
N ILE A 93 7.17 -2.71 13.65
CA ILE A 93 6.06 -1.78 13.94
C ILE A 93 4.86 -2.07 13.05
N VAL A 94 5.07 -2.19 11.72
CA VAL A 94 3.99 -2.50 10.78
C VAL A 94 3.33 -3.85 11.08
N GLU A 95 4.12 -4.86 11.45
CA GLU A 95 3.62 -6.19 11.81
C GLU A 95 2.79 -6.16 13.11
N ILE A 96 3.30 -5.52 14.16
CA ILE A 96 2.58 -5.39 15.44
C ILE A 96 1.29 -4.58 15.23
N PHE A 97 1.36 -3.43 14.55
CA PHE A 97 0.18 -2.60 14.29
C PHE A 97 -0.86 -3.36 13.48
N SER A 98 -0.44 -4.12 12.46
CA SER A 98 -1.36 -4.95 11.68
C SER A 98 -1.99 -6.07 12.51
N ARG A 99 -1.24 -6.68 13.44
CA ARG A 99 -1.74 -7.73 14.33
C ARG A 99 -2.77 -7.20 15.32
N GLU A 100 -2.48 -6.05 15.94
CA GLU A 100 -3.36 -5.40 16.90
C GLU A 100 -4.45 -4.52 16.25
N LYS A 101 -4.53 -4.51 14.91
CA LYS A 101 -5.49 -3.72 14.13
C LYS A 101 -5.44 -2.23 14.47
N ILE A 102 -4.23 -1.73 14.68
CA ILE A 102 -3.96 -0.30 14.90
C ILE A 102 -3.71 0.35 13.55
N THR A 103 -4.42 1.45 13.29
CA THR A 103 -4.23 2.28 12.09
C THR A 103 -3.48 3.55 12.49
N LEU A 104 -2.28 3.73 11.97
CA LEU A 104 -1.53 4.98 12.16
C LEU A 104 -2.11 6.07 11.24
N ASP A 105 -2.42 7.22 11.82
CA ASP A 105 -2.74 8.41 11.03
C ASP A 105 -1.49 8.97 10.34
N ASP A 106 -1.43 8.81 9.02
CA ASP A 106 -0.30 9.20 8.19
C ASP A 106 -0.79 10.02 6.99
N PRO A 107 -1.01 11.33 7.17
CA PRO A 107 -1.56 12.20 6.14
C PRO A 107 -0.63 12.32 4.93
N VAL A 108 0.70 12.31 5.15
CA VAL A 108 1.69 12.44 4.08
C VAL A 108 1.69 11.21 3.19
N ARG A 109 1.75 10.00 3.77
CA ARG A 109 1.62 8.76 3.00
C ARG A 109 0.27 8.66 2.32
N SER A 110 -0.81 9.04 2.99
CA SER A 110 -2.17 9.01 2.43
C SER A 110 -2.30 9.93 1.22
N HIS A 111 -1.74 11.14 1.29
CA HIS A 111 -1.72 12.08 0.18
C HIS A 111 -0.91 11.53 -1.00
N LEU A 112 0.30 11.01 -0.75
CA LEU A 112 1.14 10.40 -1.77
C LEU A 112 0.40 9.26 -2.50
N VAL A 113 -0.21 8.33 -1.75
CA VAL A 113 -0.96 7.19 -2.31
C VAL A 113 -2.14 7.67 -3.15
N ARG A 114 -2.95 8.61 -2.66
CA ARG A 114 -4.09 9.17 -3.40
C ARG A 114 -3.67 9.83 -4.71
N ARG A 115 -2.59 10.60 -4.68
CA ARG A 115 -2.05 11.27 -5.86
C ARG A 115 -1.56 10.26 -6.88
N VAL A 116 -0.70 9.32 -6.47
CA VAL A 116 -0.17 8.29 -7.37
C VAL A 116 -1.31 7.46 -7.97
N ALA A 117 -2.30 7.05 -7.17
CA ALA A 117 -3.46 6.30 -7.66
C ALA A 117 -4.29 7.08 -8.69
N ALA A 118 -4.46 8.39 -8.51
CA ALA A 118 -5.18 9.24 -9.45
C ALA A 118 -4.44 9.33 -10.80
N GLU A 119 -3.12 9.33 -10.77
CA GLU A 119 -2.30 9.47 -11.97
C GLU A 119 -2.02 8.12 -12.67
N THR A 120 -2.29 6.96 -12.06
CA THR A 120 -1.98 5.61 -12.60
C THR A 120 -3.21 4.93 -13.22
N GLU A 121 -4.00 5.64 -14.03
CA GLU A 121 -5.08 5.01 -14.79
C GLU A 121 -4.55 3.97 -15.78
N GLY A 122 -5.25 2.85 -15.94
CA GLY A 122 -4.82 1.72 -16.78
C GLY A 122 -3.72 0.84 -16.15
N PHE A 123 -3.19 1.19 -14.99
CA PHE A 123 -2.24 0.33 -14.28
C PHE A 123 -2.97 -0.83 -13.63
N VAL A 124 -2.46 -2.05 -13.84
CA VAL A 124 -2.90 -3.25 -13.10
C VAL A 124 -2.03 -3.45 -11.85
N GLY A 125 -2.37 -4.43 -11.02
CA GLY A 125 -1.65 -4.68 -9.75
C GLY A 125 -0.13 -4.84 -9.91
N SER A 126 0.33 -5.56 -10.94
CA SER A 126 1.76 -5.71 -11.23
C SER A 126 2.45 -4.41 -11.61
N ASP A 127 1.74 -3.51 -12.31
CA ASP A 127 2.29 -2.22 -12.72
C ASP A 127 2.46 -1.30 -11.50
N LEU A 128 1.49 -1.32 -10.57
CA LEU A 128 1.55 -0.55 -9.32
C LEU A 128 2.63 -1.06 -8.38
N GLU A 129 2.80 -2.38 -8.28
CA GLU A 129 3.92 -2.98 -7.56
C GLU A 129 5.26 -2.55 -8.19
N ALA A 130 5.38 -2.66 -9.51
CA ALA A 130 6.59 -2.28 -10.22
C ALA A 130 6.91 -0.79 -10.04
N LEU A 131 5.90 0.06 -10.05
CA LEU A 131 6.05 1.50 -9.80
C LEU A 131 6.61 1.78 -8.41
N ALA A 132 6.03 1.19 -7.36
CA ALA A 132 6.51 1.36 -5.99
C ALA A 132 7.95 0.83 -5.82
N ARG A 133 8.26 -0.32 -6.44
CA ARG A 133 9.60 -0.91 -6.42
C ARG A 133 10.62 -0.03 -7.13
N GLU A 134 10.28 0.52 -8.29
CA GLU A 134 11.17 1.41 -9.05
C GLU A 134 11.42 2.72 -8.29
N ALA A 135 10.41 3.29 -7.65
CA ALA A 135 10.58 4.47 -6.79
C ALA A 135 11.55 4.19 -5.63
N ALA A 136 11.42 3.03 -4.96
CA ALA A 136 12.36 2.62 -3.93
C ALA A 136 13.79 2.42 -4.47
N MET A 137 13.94 1.80 -5.64
CA MET A 137 15.25 1.60 -6.26
C MET A 137 15.92 2.91 -6.67
N LEU A 138 15.16 3.88 -7.15
CA LEU A 138 15.66 5.21 -7.48
C LEU A 138 16.23 5.89 -6.23
N ALA A 139 15.49 5.88 -5.12
CA ALA A 139 15.96 6.41 -3.84
C ALA A 139 17.25 5.73 -3.38
N MET A 140 17.30 4.39 -3.43
CA MET A 140 18.48 3.61 -3.05
C MET A 140 19.71 3.94 -3.91
N ARG A 141 19.54 4.12 -5.22
CA ARG A 141 20.63 4.47 -6.14
C ARG A 141 21.24 5.83 -5.84
N GLU A 142 20.43 6.75 -5.30
CA GLU A 142 20.86 8.10 -4.93
C GLU A 142 21.37 8.17 -3.48
N GLY A 143 21.41 7.03 -2.78
CA GLY A 143 21.80 6.99 -1.37
C GLY A 143 20.79 7.66 -0.43
N ALA A 144 19.57 7.93 -0.90
CA ALA A 144 18.52 8.52 -0.09
C ALA A 144 18.01 7.49 0.93
N ALA A 145 17.87 7.93 2.19
CA ALA A 145 17.33 7.10 3.26
C ALA A 145 15.80 6.88 3.14
N VAL A 146 15.13 7.82 2.47
CA VAL A 146 13.67 7.89 2.32
C VAL A 146 13.27 8.03 0.85
N VAL A 147 12.06 7.58 0.53
CA VAL A 147 11.44 7.69 -0.78
C VAL A 147 10.57 8.95 -0.80
N SER A 148 11.05 9.98 -1.49
CA SER A 148 10.30 11.20 -1.79
C SER A 148 9.32 11.05 -2.97
N GLN A 149 8.45 12.07 -3.12
CA GLN A 149 7.54 12.20 -4.26
C GLN A 149 8.24 12.14 -5.61
N THR A 150 9.41 12.78 -5.72
CA THR A 150 10.21 12.86 -6.96
C THR A 150 10.62 11.47 -7.47
N HIS A 151 10.86 10.51 -6.58
CA HIS A 151 11.16 9.13 -7.00
C HIS A 151 9.95 8.45 -7.62
N PHE A 152 8.74 8.70 -7.12
CA PHE A 152 7.51 8.19 -7.75
C PHE A 152 7.30 8.82 -9.12
N ASP A 153 7.53 10.11 -9.25
CA ASP A 153 7.34 10.82 -10.53
C ASP A 153 8.31 10.27 -11.59
N ARG A 154 9.59 10.05 -11.22
CA ARG A 154 10.59 9.42 -12.10
C ARG A 154 10.33 7.95 -12.36
N ALA A 155 9.77 7.20 -11.40
CA ALA A 155 9.39 5.82 -11.61
C ALA A 155 8.28 5.69 -12.66
N ARG A 156 7.33 6.63 -12.70
CA ARG A 156 6.25 6.67 -13.70
C ARG A 156 6.74 6.90 -15.12
N GLU A 157 7.89 7.56 -15.29
CA GLU A 157 8.51 7.70 -16.62
C GLU A 157 8.97 6.35 -17.21
N ARG A 158 9.22 5.35 -16.33
CA ARG A 158 9.77 4.05 -16.69
C ARG A 158 8.74 2.91 -16.67
N VAL A 159 7.73 3.03 -15.83
CA VAL A 159 6.67 2.03 -15.66
C VAL A 159 5.43 2.50 -16.40
N HIS A 160 4.95 1.70 -17.35
CA HIS A 160 3.81 2.03 -18.19
C HIS A 160 2.60 1.15 -17.86
N ALA A 161 1.41 1.69 -18.10
CA ALA A 161 0.15 0.97 -17.94
C ALA A 161 0.07 -0.23 -18.89
N THR A 162 -0.23 -1.41 -18.34
CA THR A 162 -0.52 -2.60 -19.15
C THR A 162 -1.89 -2.48 -19.83
N MET A 163 -2.89 -1.89 -19.17
CA MET A 163 -4.25 -1.74 -19.71
C MET A 163 -4.39 -0.43 -20.51
N ASN A 164 -3.94 -0.46 -21.76
CA ASN A 164 -4.16 0.62 -22.72
C ASN A 164 -5.47 0.44 -23.51
N GLU A 165 -5.85 1.45 -24.30
CA GLU A 165 -7.12 1.46 -25.03
C GLU A 165 -7.30 0.24 -25.95
N ARG A 166 -6.24 -0.18 -26.64
CA ARG A 166 -6.28 -1.37 -27.51
C ARG A 166 -6.59 -2.64 -26.71
N VAL A 167 -5.97 -2.80 -25.55
CA VAL A 167 -6.19 -3.97 -24.68
C VAL A 167 -7.60 -3.92 -24.09
N ARG A 168 -8.08 -2.74 -23.70
CA ARG A 168 -9.45 -2.51 -23.20
C ARG A 168 -10.49 -2.89 -24.25
N GLU A 169 -10.37 -2.39 -25.48
CA GLU A 169 -11.24 -2.75 -26.60
C GLU A 169 -11.25 -4.25 -26.89
N TYR A 170 -10.07 -4.89 -26.84
CA TYR A 170 -9.94 -6.33 -27.06
C TYR A 170 -10.74 -7.12 -26.03
N TYR A 171 -10.55 -6.85 -24.73
CA TYR A 171 -11.28 -7.55 -23.68
C TYR A 171 -12.78 -7.21 -23.65
N GLN A 172 -13.16 -5.98 -23.97
CA GLN A 172 -14.57 -5.61 -24.15
C GLN A 172 -15.23 -6.45 -25.24
N LYS A 173 -14.61 -6.61 -26.42
CA LYS A 173 -15.16 -7.45 -27.51
C LYS A 173 -15.34 -8.89 -27.06
N ILE A 174 -14.37 -9.45 -26.35
CA ILE A 174 -14.47 -10.82 -25.82
C ILE A 174 -15.62 -10.92 -24.80
N GLN A 175 -15.80 -9.91 -23.94
CA GLN A 175 -16.87 -9.87 -22.95
C GLN A 175 -18.27 -9.99 -23.58
N HIS A 176 -18.50 -9.34 -24.72
CA HIS A 176 -19.78 -9.42 -25.44
C HIS A 176 -20.10 -10.83 -25.98
N HIS A 177 -19.09 -11.66 -26.19
CA HIS A 177 -19.24 -13.03 -26.68
C HIS A 177 -19.35 -14.06 -25.54
N PHE A 178 -19.19 -13.66 -24.28
CA PHE A 178 -19.32 -14.56 -23.14
C PHE A 178 -20.80 -14.74 -22.73
N LYS A 179 -21.31 -15.97 -22.93
CA LYS A 179 -22.71 -16.34 -22.67
C LYS A 179 -23.01 -16.79 -21.22
N GLY A 180 -22.06 -16.71 -20.29
CA GLY A 180 -22.25 -17.27 -18.94
C GLY A 180 -21.57 -16.46 -17.84
N GLY A 181 -22.35 -16.11 -16.81
CA GLY A 181 -21.84 -15.52 -15.56
C GLY A 181 -22.20 -14.06 -15.26
N LEU A 182 -22.94 -13.38 -16.15
CA LEU A 182 -23.45 -12.02 -15.91
C LEU A 182 -24.58 -12.04 -14.85
N PRO A 183 -24.63 -11.09 -13.90
CA PRO A 183 -25.80 -10.88 -13.04
C PRO A 183 -27.06 -10.74 -13.92
N LYS A 184 -28.18 -11.36 -13.52
CA LYS A 184 -29.45 -11.39 -14.30
C LYS A 184 -29.84 -10.01 -14.86
N GLU A 185 -29.58 -8.96 -14.10
CA GLU A 185 -29.89 -7.56 -14.40
C GLU A 185 -29.17 -7.00 -15.64
N THR A 186 -28.03 -7.59 -16.02
CA THR A 186 -27.20 -7.15 -17.16
C THR A 186 -27.24 -8.11 -18.34
N GLN A 187 -28.04 -9.18 -18.23
CA GLN A 187 -28.22 -10.13 -19.32
C GLN A 187 -29.10 -9.48 -20.40
N PRO A 188 -28.75 -9.59 -21.70
CA PRO A 188 -29.61 -9.16 -22.79
C PRO A 188 -30.99 -9.81 -22.69
N LEU A 189 -32.05 -9.13 -23.13
CA LEU A 189 -33.45 -9.60 -23.07
C LEU A 189 -33.66 -11.01 -23.63
N GLU A 190 -32.85 -11.43 -24.59
CA GLU A 190 -32.87 -12.78 -25.18
C GLU A 190 -32.45 -13.90 -24.20
N TYR A 191 -31.89 -13.54 -23.04
CA TYR A 191 -31.32 -14.46 -22.04
C TYR A 191 -31.91 -14.27 -20.62
N GLN A 192 -32.89 -13.37 -20.43
CA GLN A 192 -33.65 -13.22 -19.17
C GLN A 192 -34.79 -14.23 -19.08
#